data_AF-A0A832DBL5-F1
#
_entry.id   AF-A0A832DBL5-F1
#
_cell.length_a   1.000
_cell.length_b   1.000
_cell.length_c   1.000
_cell.angle_alpha   90.00
_cell.angle_beta   90.00
_cell.angle_gamma   90.00
#
_symmetry.space_group_name_H-M   'P 1'
#
loop_
_entity.id
_entity.type
_entity.pdbx_description
1 polymer ?
#
loop_
_entity_poly.entity_id
_entity_poly.type
_entity_poly.pdbx_seq_one_letter_code
_entity_poly.pdbx_strand_id
1 'polypeptide(L)'
;MKVLILKPSSLGDVIHALPVLRMLKKHFPTAQVFWWVDSTIKDLLTDDPDLTGLFLFERQRWHTVEGALSVIRSVIDMRKLQFDLVIDLQNLLRSAIVGWLANGTTYIGLDQRRELAHLFYDHAVNPPYASSQHAVE
;
A
#
# COMPACT_ATOMS: atom_id res chain seq x y z
N MET A 1 8.36 14.00 -6.31
CA MET A 1 7.91 13.15 -5.20
C MET A 1 7.48 11.80 -5.72
N LYS A 2 8.00 10.71 -5.15
CA LYS A 2 7.61 9.33 -5.43
C LYS A 2 6.85 8.76 -4.24
N VAL A 3 5.66 8.23 -4.50
CA VAL A 3 4.78 7.68 -3.47
C VAL A 3 4.55 6.20 -3.74
N LEU A 4 4.61 5.36 -2.71
CA LEU A 4 4.22 3.96 -2.76
C LEU A 4 2.97 3.73 -1.90
N ILE A 5 1.89 3.23 -2.51
CA ILE A 5 0.67 2.82 -1.80
C ILE A 5 0.71 1.30 -1.62
N LEU A 6 0.42 0.81 -0.41
CA LEU A 6 0.29 -0.62 -0.12
C LEU A 6 -1.18 -0.93 0.16
N LYS A 7 -1.82 -1.70 -0.74
CA LYS A 7 -3.17 -2.23 -0.55
C LYS A 7 -3.36 -3.56 -1.31
N PRO A 8 -2.65 -4.64 -0.92
CA PRO A 8 -2.81 -5.96 -1.55
C PRO A 8 -4.09 -6.67 -1.05
N SER A 9 -5.26 -6.17 -1.42
CA SER A 9 -6.56 -6.65 -0.95
C SER A 9 -7.54 -7.00 -2.07
N SER A 10 -8.78 -7.32 -1.70
CA SER A 10 -9.88 -7.55 -2.63
C SER A 10 -10.21 -6.29 -3.46
N LEU A 11 -10.97 -6.50 -4.53
CA LEU A 11 -11.46 -5.46 -5.42
C LEU A 11 -12.17 -4.31 -4.68
N GLY A 12 -13.12 -4.63 -3.78
CA GLY A 12 -13.91 -3.64 -3.07
C GLY A 12 -13.04 -2.69 -2.24
N ASP A 13 -12.08 -3.25 -1.51
CA ASP A 13 -11.11 -2.47 -0.74
C ASP A 13 -10.23 -1.56 -1.61
N VAL A 14 -9.82 -2.03 -2.80
CA VAL A 14 -9.02 -1.23 -3.74
C VAL A 14 -9.85 -0.07 -4.29
N ILE A 15 -11.11 -0.30 -4.64
CA ILE A 15 -12.03 0.75 -5.08
C ILE A 15 -12.19 1.82 -3.99
N HIS A 16 -12.32 1.41 -2.73
CA HIS A 16 -12.39 2.35 -1.61
C HIS A 16 -11.06 3.08 -1.33
N ALA A 17 -9.94 2.56 -1.80
CA ALA A 17 -8.62 3.20 -1.69
C ALA A 17 -8.30 4.15 -2.86
N LEU A 18 -8.97 4.04 -4.02
CA LEU A 18 -8.76 4.94 -5.17
C LEU A 18 -8.88 6.44 -4.82
N PRO A 19 -9.81 6.90 -3.95
CA PRO A 19 -9.84 8.29 -3.54
C PRO A 19 -8.52 8.80 -2.95
N VAL A 20 -7.72 7.95 -2.29
CA VAL A 20 -6.39 8.33 -1.78
C VAL A 20 -5.46 8.68 -2.95
N LEU A 21 -5.43 7.84 -3.99
CA LEU A 21 -4.67 8.11 -5.22
C LEU A 21 -5.09 9.45 -5.85
N ARG A 22 -6.40 9.67 -6.03
CA ARG A 22 -6.91 10.92 -6.63
C ARG A 22 -6.56 12.14 -5.79
N MET A 23 -6.62 12.03 -4.47
CA MET A 23 -6.27 13.12 -3.57
C MET A 23 -4.77 13.44 -3.60
N LEU A 24 -3.91 12.42 -3.65
CA LEU A 24 -2.47 12.60 -3.83
C LEU A 24 -2.18 13.35 -5.12
N LYS A 25 -2.78 12.93 -6.24
CA LYS A 25 -2.58 13.59 -7.54
C LYS A 25 -3.17 14.98 -7.61
N LYS A 26 -4.30 15.23 -6.95
CA LYS A 26 -4.88 16.57 -6.84
C LYS A 26 -3.96 17.56 -6.12
N HIS A 27 -3.32 17.13 -5.02
CA HIS A 27 -2.43 18.00 -4.22
C HIS A 27 -1.00 18.03 -4.74
N PHE A 28 -0.56 16.94 -5.37
CA PHE A 28 0.77 16.79 -5.96
C PHE A 28 0.65 16.27 -7.40
N PRO A 29 0.28 17.14 -8.37
CA PRO A 29 -0.01 16.72 -9.75
C PRO A 29 1.16 16.01 -10.45
N THR A 30 2.39 16.36 -10.09
CA THR A 30 3.62 15.79 -10.65
C THR A 30 4.15 14.58 -9.87
N ALA A 31 3.47 14.16 -8.80
CA ALA A 31 3.89 12.98 -8.05
C ALA A 31 3.81 11.72 -8.93
N GLN A 32 4.84 10.90 -8.80
CA GLN A 32 4.88 9.55 -9.37
C GLN A 32 4.33 8.59 -8.32
N VAL A 33 3.19 7.99 -8.59
CA VAL A 33 2.50 7.11 -7.63
C VAL A 33 2.60 5.68 -8.10
N PHE A 34 3.17 4.85 -7.24
CA PHE A 34 3.29 3.41 -7.44
C PHE A 34 2.36 2.69 -6.47
N TRP A 35 1.83 1.54 -6.87
CA TRP A 35 0.91 0.79 -6.02
C TRP A 35 1.33 -0.68 -5.94
N TRP A 36 1.55 -1.17 -4.72
CA TRP A 36 1.64 -2.60 -4.45
C TRP A 36 0.25 -3.20 -4.18
N VAL A 37 -0.22 -4.03 -5.10
CA VAL A 37 -1.61 -4.52 -5.17
C VAL A 37 -1.65 -6.02 -5.47
N ASP A 38 -2.76 -6.68 -5.14
CA ASP A 38 -2.97 -8.07 -5.53
C ASP A 38 -3.05 -8.20 -7.06
N SER A 39 -2.37 -9.20 -7.63
CA SER A 39 -2.30 -9.44 -9.08
C SER A 39 -3.68 -9.64 -9.72
N THR A 40 -4.67 -10.10 -8.95
CA THR A 40 -6.05 -10.30 -9.43
C THR A 40 -6.77 -8.98 -9.76
N ILE A 41 -6.30 -7.84 -9.24
CA ILE A 41 -6.92 -6.52 -9.43
C ILE A 41 -6.14 -5.67 -10.43
N LYS A 42 -5.06 -6.21 -11.01
CA LYS A 42 -4.17 -5.50 -11.95
C LYS A 42 -4.93 -4.79 -13.06
N ASP A 43 -5.91 -5.46 -13.67
CA ASP A 43 -6.59 -4.95 -14.87
C ASP A 43 -7.46 -3.72 -14.56
N LEU A 44 -7.92 -3.56 -13.31
CA LEU A 44 -8.62 -2.35 -12.88
C LEU A 44 -7.70 -1.12 -12.86
N LEU A 45 -6.41 -1.32 -12.56
CA LEU A 45 -5.46 -0.24 -12.29
C LEU A 45 -4.47 0.03 -13.42
N THR A 46 -4.35 -0.88 -14.39
CA THR A 46 -3.29 -0.81 -15.43
C THR A 46 -3.41 0.44 -16.30
N ASP A 47 -4.63 0.88 -16.61
CA ASP A 47 -4.90 2.04 -17.48
C ASP A 47 -5.20 3.32 -16.68
N ASP A 48 -4.93 3.33 -15.37
CA ASP A 48 -5.18 4.50 -14.55
C ASP A 48 -4.09 5.57 -14.79
N PRO A 49 -4.44 6.76 -15.34
CA PRO A 49 -3.46 7.79 -15.69
C PRO A 49 -2.76 8.42 -14.47
N ASP A 50 -3.31 8.22 -13.28
CA ASP A 50 -2.73 8.71 -12.04
C ASP A 50 -1.63 7.79 -11.48
N LEU A 51 -1.50 6.57 -12.01
CA LEU A 51 -0.48 5.61 -11.61
C LEU A 51 0.72 5.63 -12.56
N THR A 52 1.90 5.62 -11.95
CA THR A 52 3.18 5.49 -12.65
C THR A 52 3.58 4.03 -12.83
N GLY A 53 3.18 3.16 -11.90
CA GLY A 53 3.48 1.74 -11.99
C GLY A 53 2.83 0.89 -10.91
N LEU A 54 2.77 -0.41 -11.17
CA LEU A 54 2.21 -1.41 -10.28
C LEU A 54 3.30 -2.40 -9.86
N PHE A 55 3.32 -2.72 -8.58
CA PHE A 55 3.99 -3.90 -8.06
C PHE A 55 2.92 -4.94 -7.74
N LEU A 56 3.04 -6.12 -8.33
CA LEU A 56 2.01 -7.14 -8.20
C LEU A 56 2.36 -8.11 -7.09
N PHE A 57 1.37 -8.40 -6.25
CA PHE A 57 1.45 -9.39 -5.19
C PHE A 57 0.55 -10.57 -5.52
N GLU A 58 1.12 -11.76 -5.51
CA GLU A 58 0.38 -12.97 -5.81
C GLU A 58 -0.03 -13.68 -4.51
N ARG A 59 -1.13 -13.22 -3.92
CA ARG A 59 -1.57 -13.69 -2.61
C ARG A 59 -1.80 -15.20 -2.53
N GLN A 60 -2.08 -15.90 -3.62
CA GLN A 60 -2.25 -17.36 -3.58
C GLN A 60 -0.92 -18.12 -3.54
N ARG A 61 0.15 -17.54 -4.10
CA ARG A 61 1.46 -18.19 -4.20
C ARG A 61 2.41 -17.84 -3.06
N TRP A 62 2.05 -16.93 -2.16
CA TRP A 62 2.97 -16.46 -1.11
C TRP A 62 3.47 -17.54 -0.14
N HIS A 63 2.70 -18.62 0.06
CA HIS A 63 3.11 -19.76 0.89
C HIS A 63 4.21 -20.61 0.24
N THR A 64 4.43 -20.44 -1.07
CA THR A 64 5.48 -21.14 -1.81
C THR A 64 6.77 -20.33 -1.79
N VAL A 65 7.89 -21.03 -1.98
CA VAL A 65 9.22 -20.41 -2.11
C VAL A 65 9.22 -19.37 -3.24
N GLU A 66 8.59 -19.68 -4.36
CA GLU A 66 8.50 -18.77 -5.51
C GLU A 66 7.74 -17.48 -5.19
N GLY A 67 6.60 -17.58 -4.50
CA GLY A 67 5.84 -16.39 -4.11
C GLY A 67 6.59 -15.52 -3.11
N ALA A 68 7.28 -16.12 -2.14
CA ALA A 68 8.15 -15.38 -1.21
C ALA A 68 9.30 -14.69 -1.95
N LEU A 69 9.96 -15.37 -2.89
CA LEU A 69 11.00 -14.78 -3.74
C LEU A 69 10.47 -13.63 -4.62
N SER A 70 9.23 -13.74 -5.11
CA SER A 70 8.57 -12.67 -5.86
C SER A 70 8.37 -11.41 -5.02
N VAL A 71 7.98 -11.55 -3.74
CA VAL A 71 7.88 -10.42 -2.80
C VAL A 71 9.26 -9.80 -2.57
N ILE A 72 10.30 -10.61 -2.36
CA ILE A 72 11.67 -10.11 -2.16
C ILE A 72 12.14 -9.32 -3.39
N ARG A 73 11.89 -9.83 -4.61
CA ARG A 73 12.20 -9.12 -5.85
C ARG A 73 11.45 -7.79 -5.94
N SER A 74 10.15 -7.81 -5.65
CA SER A 74 9.32 -6.60 -5.62
C SER A 74 9.89 -5.56 -4.65
N VAL A 75 10.31 -5.98 -3.45
CA VAL A 75 10.94 -5.12 -2.46
C VAL A 75 12.27 -4.55 -2.96
N ILE A 76 13.12 -5.37 -3.60
CA ILE A 76 14.38 -4.90 -4.19
C ILE A 76 14.11 -3.82 -5.25
N ASP A 77 13.12 -4.01 -6.11
CA ASP A 77 12.77 -3.05 -7.14
C ASP A 77 12.13 -1.78 -6.55
N MET A 78 11.30 -1.92 -5.52
CA MET A 78 10.79 -0.77 -4.75
C MET A 78 11.92 0.06 -4.15
N ARG A 79 12.92 -0.58 -3.53
CA ARG A 79 14.05 0.11 -2.90
C ARG A 79 14.88 0.92 -3.91
N LYS A 80 15.02 0.44 -5.15
CA LYS A 80 15.73 1.17 -6.22
C LYS A 80 15.02 2.48 -6.59
N LEU A 81 13.71 2.57 -6.38
CA LEU A 81 12.95 3.77 -6.72
C LEU A 81 13.13 4.90 -5.71
N GLN A 82 13.59 4.60 -4.49
CA GLN A 82 13.80 5.58 -3.40
C GLN A 82 12.56 6.44 -3.17
N PHE A 83 11.54 5.85 -2.55
CA PHE A 83 10.28 6.54 -2.28
C PHE A 83 10.44 7.66 -1.25
N ASP A 84 9.80 8.80 -1.51
CA ASP A 84 9.71 9.88 -0.53
C ASP A 84 8.66 9.55 0.53
N LEU A 85 7.59 8.87 0.11
CA LEU A 85 6.44 8.55 0.96
C LEU A 85 5.95 7.12 0.69
N VAL A 86 5.79 6.33 1.74
CA VAL A 86 5.11 5.04 1.71
C VAL A 86 3.84 5.15 2.54
N ILE A 87 2.72 4.67 2.01
CA ILE A 87 1.40 4.70 2.66
C ILE A 87 0.86 3.28 2.74
N ASP A 88 0.77 2.73 3.95
CA ASP A 88 0.11 1.44 4.20
C ASP A 88 -1.38 1.63 4.52
N LEU A 89 -2.22 1.31 3.53
CA LEU A 89 -3.67 1.31 3.67
C LEU A 89 -4.22 -0.07 4.04
N GLN A 90 -3.38 -1.11 4.05
CA GLN A 90 -3.77 -2.47 4.40
C GLN A 90 -3.73 -2.71 5.91
N ASN A 91 -2.75 -2.11 6.58
CA ASN A 91 -2.61 -2.12 8.04
C ASN A 91 -2.57 -3.53 8.65
N LEU A 92 -1.78 -4.41 8.03
CA LEU A 92 -1.48 -5.76 8.52
C LEU A 92 0.04 -5.92 8.67
N LEU A 93 0.50 -6.85 9.51
CA LEU A 93 1.94 -7.02 9.77
C LEU A 93 2.73 -7.26 8.47
N ARG A 94 2.14 -8.02 7.54
CA ARG A 94 2.75 -8.33 6.24
C ARG A 94 3.00 -7.08 5.40
N SER A 95 1.99 -6.22 5.24
CA SER A 95 2.14 -4.99 4.47
C SER A 95 3.07 -4.02 5.18
N ALA A 96 2.98 -3.97 6.51
CA ALA A 96 3.86 -3.18 7.36
C ALA A 96 5.33 -3.51 7.10
N ILE A 97 5.70 -4.80 7.15
CA ILE A 97 7.07 -5.27 6.88
C ILE A 97 7.50 -4.94 5.45
N VAL A 98 6.65 -5.18 4.43
CA VAL A 98 7.01 -4.90 3.04
C VAL A 98 7.27 -3.40 2.82
N GLY A 99 6.42 -2.53 3.36
CA GLY A 99 6.63 -1.08 3.27
C GLY A 99 7.86 -0.60 4.02
N TRP A 100 8.14 -1.17 5.20
CA TRP A 100 9.34 -0.86 5.95
C TRP A 100 10.60 -1.27 5.18
N LEU A 101 10.59 -2.47 4.57
CA LEU A 101 11.67 -2.95 3.72
C LEU A 101 11.81 -2.16 2.42
N ALA A 102 10.74 -1.57 1.89
CA ALA A 102 10.79 -0.65 0.76
C ALA A 102 11.58 0.63 1.08
N ASN A 103 11.74 0.96 2.38
CA ASN A 103 12.68 1.95 2.89
C ASN A 103 12.51 3.33 2.24
N GLY A 104 11.29 3.84 2.25
CA GLY A 104 11.02 5.23 1.88
C GLY A 104 11.42 6.21 2.98
N THR A 105 11.54 7.49 2.63
CA THR A 105 11.93 8.58 3.56
C THR A 105 10.92 8.77 4.69
N THR A 106 9.63 8.59 4.40
CA THR A 106 8.55 8.66 5.39
C THR A 106 7.60 7.50 5.17
N TYR A 107 7.29 6.77 6.24
CA TYR A 107 6.35 5.67 6.22
C TYR A 107 5.14 5.94 7.12
N ILE A 108 3.96 6.02 6.51
CA ILE A 108 2.70 6.32 7.18
C ILE A 108 1.76 5.11 7.09
N GLY A 109 1.09 4.82 8.19
CA GLY A 109 0.00 3.85 8.24
C GLY A 109 -1.07 4.25 9.24
N LEU A 110 -2.09 3.40 9.40
CA LEU A 110 -3.20 3.66 10.31
C LEU A 110 -2.93 3.10 11.71
N ASP A 111 -3.21 3.87 12.77
CA ASP A 111 -3.07 3.43 14.16
C ASP A 111 -4.27 2.57 14.59
N GLN A 112 -4.36 1.34 14.06
CA GLN A 112 -5.42 0.39 14.46
C GLN A 112 -4.89 -0.78 15.28
N ARG A 113 -3.61 -0.76 15.70
CA ARG A 113 -2.91 -1.78 16.50
C ARG A 113 -3.06 -3.25 16.01
N ARG A 114 -3.59 -3.47 14.81
CA ARG A 114 -3.79 -4.79 14.21
C ARG A 114 -2.43 -5.43 13.93
N GLU A 115 -2.25 -6.66 14.41
CA GLU A 115 -1.03 -7.45 14.20
C GLU A 115 0.28 -6.71 14.50
N LEU A 116 0.25 -5.69 15.37
CA LEU A 116 1.40 -4.83 15.68
C LEU A 116 2.00 -4.07 14.46
N ALA A 117 1.23 -3.89 13.37
CA ALA A 117 1.66 -3.19 12.16
C ALA A 117 2.18 -1.76 12.43
N HIS A 118 1.55 -1.05 13.37
CA HIS A 118 1.93 0.29 13.81
C HIS A 118 3.40 0.46 14.25
N LEU A 119 4.08 -0.61 14.67
CA LEU A 119 5.48 -0.57 15.08
C LEU A 119 6.46 -0.31 13.92
N PHE A 120 6.00 -0.46 12.68
CA PHE A 120 6.83 -0.28 11.48
C PHE A 120 6.68 1.10 10.85
N TYR A 121 5.70 1.90 11.28
CA TYR A 121 5.41 3.20 10.70
C TYR A 121 6.18 4.30 11.43
N ASP A 122 6.71 5.29 10.69
CA ASP A 122 7.22 6.53 11.27
C ASP A 122 6.07 7.36 11.86
N HIS A 123 4.91 7.33 11.18
CA HIS A 123 3.69 7.98 11.61
C HIS A 123 2.50 7.03 11.56
N ALA A 124 2.01 6.62 12.73
CA ALA A 124 0.73 5.94 12.88
C ALA A 124 -0.38 6.99 13.07
N VAL A 125 -1.27 7.11 12.09
CA VAL A 125 -2.33 8.13 12.08
C VAL A 125 -3.63 7.53 12.61
N ASN A 126 -4.22 8.19 13.60
CA ASN A 126 -5.56 7.84 14.09
C ASN A 126 -6.63 8.41 13.15
N PRO A 127 -7.48 7.58 12.52
CA PRO A 127 -8.56 8.08 11.70
C PRO A 127 -9.56 8.84 12.58
N PRO A 128 -10.06 10.03 12.16
CA PRO A 128 -10.89 10.91 12.98
C PRO A 128 -12.25 10.32 13.41
N TYR A 129 -12.63 9.15 12.88
CA TYR A 129 -13.94 8.52 13.10
C TYR A 129 -13.90 7.20 13.91
N ALA A 130 -12.78 6.87 14.56
CA ALA A 130 -12.66 5.63 15.34
C ALA A 130 -13.64 5.53 16.54
N SER A 131 -14.37 6.60 16.88
CA SER A 131 -15.32 6.61 18.00
C SER A 131 -16.79 6.34 17.64
N SER A 132 -17.18 6.19 16.36
CA SER A 132 -18.63 6.05 16.05
C SER A 132 -18.97 5.48 14.67
N GLN A 133 -18.60 4.24 14.38
CA GLN A 133 -19.33 3.45 13.38
C GLN A 133 -19.62 2.06 13.96
N HIS A 134 -20.82 1.93 14.52
CA HIS A 134 -21.44 0.62 14.71
C HIS A 134 -21.64 0.03 13.32
N ALA A 135 -21.17 -1.21 13.13
CA ALA A 135 -21.60 -2.02 12.00
C ALA A 135 -23.13 -2.10 12.05
N VAL A 136 -23.79 -1.64 11.00
CA VAL A 136 -25.24 -1.75 10.87
C VAL A 136 -25.56 -3.22 10.59
N GLU A 137 -26.46 -3.79 11.40
CA GLU A 137 -27.07 -5.11 11.25
C GLU A 137 -27.84 -5.27 9.92
#